data_AF-A0A1I4NRY6-F1
#
_entry.id   AF-A0A1I4NRY6-F1
#
_cell.length_a   1.000
_cell.length_b   1.000
_cell.length_c   1.000
_cell.angle_alpha   90.00
_cell.angle_beta   90.00
_cell.angle_gamma   90.00
#
_symmetry.space_group_name_H-M   'P 1'
#
loop_
_entity.id
_entity.type
_entity.pdbx_description
1 polymer ?
#
loop_
_entity_poly.entity_id
_entity_poly.type
_entity_poly.pdbx_seq_one_letter_code
_entity_poly.pdbx_strand_id
1 'polypeptide(L)'
;MIQDSLKNGLESVQATRKRLEDQVRPTLDWATAELKKVLADMGADVSEPTTLSHVVAQVRKKNPSLKALARQLDVATYDLRKKLWWDANMMTAYVSEQAGKTYEAEVKPKIQEARDRAESQARRAVEQLRGLTQQLQSGADKADANAE
;
A
#
# COMPACT_ATOMS: atom_id res chain seq x y z
N MET A 1 22.51 22.34 22.70
CA MET A 1 21.66 21.11 22.77
C MET A 1 20.18 21.38 22.53
N ILE A 2 19.42 22.08 23.40
CA ILE A 2 17.96 22.31 23.17
C ILE A 2 17.69 23.21 21.95
N GLN A 3 18.55 24.21 21.70
CA GLN A 3 18.46 25.06 20.51
C GLN A 3 18.78 24.30 19.22
N ASP A 4 19.70 23.33 19.27
CA ASP A 4 20.08 22.51 18.11
C ASP A 4 18.98 21.50 17.77
N SER A 5 18.32 20.91 18.78
CA SER A 5 17.16 20.03 18.55
C SER A 5 15.94 20.78 17.99
N LEU A 6 15.74 22.04 18.37
CA LEU A 6 14.67 22.90 17.81
C LEU A 6 14.97 23.31 16.37
N LYS A 7 16.22 23.64 16.04
CA LYS A 7 16.65 23.90 14.66
C LYS A 7 16.51 22.66 13.77
N ASN A 8 16.98 21.50 14.22
CA ASN A 8 16.83 20.24 13.49
C ASN A 8 15.37 19.81 13.33
N GLY A 9 14.51 20.09 14.33
CA GLY A 9 13.07 19.90 14.25
C GLY A 9 12.41 20.78 13.19
N LEU A 10 12.77 22.08 13.14
CA LEU A 10 12.26 23.01 12.14
C LEU A 10 12.74 22.66 10.72
N GLU A 11 14.00 22.25 10.55
CA GLU A 11 14.55 21.81 9.27
C GLU A 11 13.89 20.52 8.78
N SER A 12 13.65 19.54 9.65
CA SER A 12 12.97 18.29 9.28
C SER A 12 11.49 18.50 8.91
N VAL A 13 10.80 19.42 9.58
CA VAL A 13 9.42 19.82 9.22
C VAL A 13 9.40 20.56 7.89
N GLN A 14 10.34 21.50 7.65
CA GLN A 14 10.44 22.18 6.36
C GLN A 14 10.79 21.21 5.22
N ALA A 15 11.71 20.27 5.45
CA ALA A 15 12.07 19.26 4.47
C ALA A 15 10.91 18.30 4.17
N THR A 16 10.15 17.91 5.19
CA THR A 16 8.95 17.08 5.03
C THR A 16 7.87 17.84 4.27
N ARG A 17 7.64 19.12 4.58
CA ARG A 17 6.71 19.98 3.84
C ARG A 17 7.12 20.13 2.39
N LYS A 18 8.40 20.40 2.10
CA LYS A 18 8.91 20.50 0.72
C LYS A 18 8.71 19.19 -0.03
N ARG A 19 9.03 18.05 0.57
CA ARG A 19 8.79 16.73 -0.06
C ARG A 19 7.31 16.49 -0.34
N LEU A 20 6.44 16.84 0.61
CA LEU A 20 4.99 16.72 0.42
C LEU A 20 4.50 17.63 -0.70
N GLU A 21 4.98 18.87 -0.73
CA GLU A 21 4.68 19.84 -1.77
C GLU A 21 5.18 19.38 -3.14
N ASP A 22 6.40 18.86 -3.24
CA ASP A 22 6.98 18.34 -4.48
C ASP A 22 6.26 17.08 -5.00
N GLN A 23 5.69 16.27 -4.11
CA GLN A 23 4.88 15.10 -4.50
C GLN A 23 3.45 15.47 -4.87
N VAL A 24 2.85 16.45 -4.18
CA VAL A 24 1.44 16.81 -4.33
C VAL A 24 1.24 17.81 -5.47
N ARG A 25 2.13 18.80 -5.65
CA ARG A 25 2.08 19.79 -6.73
C ARG A 25 1.86 19.17 -8.12
N PRO A 26 2.66 18.20 -8.60
CA PRO A 26 2.47 17.65 -9.94
C PRO A 26 1.10 16.98 -10.10
N THR A 27 0.59 16.33 -9.04
CA THR A 27 -0.74 15.72 -9.04
C THR A 27 -1.84 16.77 -9.11
N LEU A 28 -1.69 17.87 -8.35
CA LEU A 28 -2.61 19.00 -8.38
C LEU A 28 -2.58 19.74 -9.72
N ASP A 29 -1.40 19.93 -10.30
CA ASP A 29 -1.22 20.59 -11.59
C ASP A 29 -1.88 19.78 -12.71
N TRP A 30 -1.67 18.46 -12.72
CA TRP A 30 -2.35 17.54 -13.64
C TRP A 30 -3.87 17.57 -13.44
N ALA A 31 -4.35 17.46 -12.20
CA ALA A 31 -5.79 17.50 -11.90
C ALA A 31 -6.42 18.84 -12.32
N THR A 32 -5.70 19.95 -12.14
CA THR A 32 -6.14 21.28 -12.56
C THR A 32 -6.21 21.37 -14.07
N ALA A 33 -5.23 20.83 -14.80
CA ALA A 33 -5.23 20.79 -16.26
C ALA A 33 -6.39 19.96 -16.82
N GLU A 34 -6.63 18.77 -16.26
CA GLU A 34 -7.75 17.91 -16.66
C GLU A 34 -9.11 18.55 -16.32
N LEU A 35 -9.23 19.20 -15.15
CA LEU A 35 -10.45 19.93 -14.80
C LEU A 35 -10.72 21.08 -15.77
N LYS A 36 -9.69 21.86 -16.13
CA LYS A 36 -9.81 22.92 -17.15
C LYS A 36 -10.26 22.34 -18.48
N LYS A 37 -9.74 21.18 -18.89
CA LYS A 37 -10.16 20.50 -20.11
C LYS A 37 -11.62 20.07 -20.05
N VAL A 38 -12.06 19.43 -18.97
CA VAL A 38 -13.47 19.05 -18.78
C VAL A 38 -14.39 20.27 -18.83
N LEU A 39 -13.99 21.37 -18.18
CA LEU A 39 -14.74 22.63 -18.21
C LEU A 39 -14.81 23.23 -19.63
N ALA A 40 -13.72 23.17 -20.39
CA ALA A 40 -13.67 23.59 -21.79
C ALA A 40 -14.60 22.74 -22.66
N ASP A 41 -14.58 21.41 -22.50
CA ASP A 41 -15.44 20.46 -23.22
C ASP A 41 -16.94 20.64 -22.86
N MET A 42 -17.21 21.14 -21.65
CA MET A 42 -18.55 21.54 -21.21
C MET A 42 -19.00 22.91 -21.75
N GLY A 43 -18.13 23.62 -22.48
CA GLY A 43 -18.42 24.88 -23.15
C GLY A 43 -18.08 26.13 -22.33
N ALA A 44 -17.27 26.01 -21.28
CA ALA A 44 -16.71 27.17 -20.58
C ALA A 44 -15.46 27.69 -21.27
N ASP A 45 -15.28 29.01 -21.25
CA ASP A 45 -14.01 29.63 -21.60
C ASP A 45 -13.12 29.72 -20.35
N VAL A 46 -12.03 28.95 -20.36
CA VAL A 46 -11.08 28.81 -19.25
C VAL A 46 -9.71 29.41 -19.59
N SER A 47 -9.64 30.14 -20.72
CA SER A 47 -8.41 30.78 -21.24
C SER A 47 -7.95 31.94 -20.37
N GLU A 48 -8.90 32.68 -19.80
CA GLU A 48 -8.65 33.86 -18.98
C GLU A 48 -8.91 33.59 -17.49
N PRO A 49 -8.19 34.27 -16.58
CA PRO A 49 -8.45 34.20 -15.14
C PRO A 49 -9.86 34.69 -14.84
N THR A 50 -10.79 33.75 -14.68
CA THR A 50 -12.22 34.03 -14.54
C THR A 50 -12.71 33.49 -13.21
N THR A 51 -13.68 34.18 -12.61
CA THR A 51 -14.32 33.71 -11.37
C THR A 51 -15.11 32.42 -11.63
N LEU A 52 -15.06 31.46 -10.70
CA LEU A 52 -15.80 30.19 -10.79
C LEU A 52 -17.30 30.37 -11.08
N SER A 53 -17.92 31.43 -10.54
CA SER A 53 -19.32 31.77 -10.80
C SER A 53 -19.60 32.04 -12.28
N HIS A 54 -18.68 32.69 -13.00
CA HIS A 54 -18.82 33.00 -14.41
C HIS A 54 -18.60 31.76 -15.28
N VAL A 55 -17.63 30.91 -14.93
CA VAL A 55 -17.43 29.59 -15.56
C VAL A 55 -18.70 28.73 -15.42
N VAL A 56 -19.27 28.64 -14.21
CA VAL A 56 -20.51 27.88 -13.97
C VAL A 56 -21.69 28.47 -14.74
N ALA A 57 -21.79 29.80 -14.83
CA ALA A 57 -22.82 30.47 -15.62
C ALA A 57 -22.70 30.16 -17.11
N GLN A 58 -21.48 30.12 -17.66
CA GLN A 58 -21.22 29.73 -19.05
C GLN A 58 -21.61 28.27 -19.31
N VAL A 59 -21.17 27.35 -18.44
CA VAL A 59 -21.55 25.93 -18.50
C VAL A 59 -23.07 25.77 -18.51
N ARG A 60 -23.78 26.45 -17.60
CA ARG A 60 -25.24 26.41 -17.51
C ARG A 60 -25.91 27.03 -18.73
N LYS A 61 -25.36 28.11 -19.28
CA LYS A 61 -25.87 28.76 -20.49
C LYS A 61 -25.75 27.85 -21.72
N LYS A 62 -24.66 27.08 -21.82
CA LYS A 62 -24.44 26.09 -22.89
C LYS A 62 -25.23 24.80 -22.68
N ASN A 63 -25.57 24.48 -21.43
CA ASN A 63 -26.34 23.29 -21.05
C ASN A 63 -27.67 23.68 -20.38
N PRO A 64 -28.71 24.03 -21.17
CA PRO A 64 -29.95 24.60 -20.63
C PRO A 64 -30.81 23.60 -19.85
N SER A 65 -30.56 22.29 -19.97
CA SER A 65 -31.25 21.25 -19.20
C SER A 65 -30.28 20.41 -18.39
N LEU A 66 -30.75 19.90 -17.25
CA LEU A 66 -29.97 18.97 -16.41
C LEU A 66 -29.57 17.71 -17.16
N LYS A 67 -30.43 17.23 -18.09
CA LYS A 67 -30.14 16.08 -18.94
C LYS A 67 -29.01 16.37 -19.93
N ALA A 68 -28.98 17.57 -20.51
CA ALA A 68 -27.90 18.00 -21.39
C ALA A 68 -26.59 18.12 -20.61
N LEU A 69 -26.63 18.77 -19.43
CA LEU A 69 -25.47 18.89 -18.55
C LEU A 69 -24.90 17.52 -18.16
N ALA A 70 -25.76 16.59 -17.73
CA ALA A 70 -25.34 15.25 -17.34
C ALA A 70 -24.69 14.48 -18.51
N ARG A 71 -25.27 14.57 -19.72
CA ARG A 71 -24.68 13.96 -20.92
C ARG A 71 -23.34 14.59 -21.30
N GLN A 72 -23.24 15.91 -21.25
CA GLN A 72 -22.02 16.64 -21.58
C GLN A 72 -20.90 16.31 -20.58
N LEU A 73 -21.23 16.26 -19.30
CA LEU A 73 -20.31 15.87 -18.24
C LEU A 73 -19.86 14.41 -18.40
N ASP A 74 -20.78 13.50 -18.70
CA ASP A 74 -20.46 12.09 -18.95
C ASP A 74 -19.48 11.95 -20.13
N VAL A 75 -19.73 12.65 -21.23
CA VAL A 75 -18.81 12.67 -22.39
C VAL A 75 -17.45 13.28 -22.02
N ALA A 76 -17.44 14.45 -21.38
CA ALA A 76 -16.21 15.15 -21.01
C ALA A 76 -15.36 14.36 -19.99
N THR A 77 -15.99 13.57 -19.13
CA THR A 77 -15.30 12.76 -18.11
C THR A 77 -15.07 11.31 -18.53
N TYR A 78 -15.55 10.88 -19.70
CA TYR A 78 -15.49 9.49 -20.14
C TYR A 78 -14.06 8.95 -20.20
N ASP A 79 -13.18 9.67 -20.88
CA ASP A 79 -11.76 9.27 -21.03
C ASP A 79 -11.02 9.36 -19.70
N LEU A 80 -11.31 10.38 -18.89
CA LEU A 80 -10.72 10.54 -17.57
C LEU A 80 -11.10 9.37 -16.66
N ARG A 81 -12.38 9.01 -16.63
CA ARG A 81 -12.87 7.86 -15.85
C ARG A 81 -12.20 6.56 -16.28
N LYS A 82 -12.04 6.33 -17.58
CA LYS A 82 -11.35 5.15 -18.10
C LYS A 82 -9.88 5.10 -17.70
N LYS A 83 -9.16 6.22 -17.83
CA LYS A 83 -7.77 6.36 -17.40
C LYS A 83 -7.62 6.09 -15.91
N LEU A 84 -8.43 6.76 -15.08
CA LEU A 84 -8.43 6.57 -13.63
C LEU A 84 -8.73 5.12 -13.23
N TRP A 85 -9.69 4.48 -13.91
CA TRP A 85 -9.99 3.08 -13.67
C TRP A 85 -8.82 2.18 -14.04
N TRP A 86 -8.17 2.41 -15.18
CA TRP A 86 -6.98 1.67 -15.59
C TRP A 86 -5.82 1.85 -14.60
N ASP A 87 -5.52 3.09 -14.24
CA ASP A 87 -4.42 3.43 -13.32
C ASP A 87 -4.66 2.83 -11.93
N ALA A 88 -5.90 2.85 -11.44
CA ALA A 88 -6.26 2.20 -10.19
C ALA A 88 -6.03 0.68 -10.25
N ASN A 89 -6.46 0.02 -11.33
CA ASN A 89 -6.22 -1.42 -11.50
C ASN A 89 -4.73 -1.76 -11.59
N MET A 90 -3.95 -0.96 -12.33
CA MET A 90 -2.50 -1.16 -12.44
C MET A 90 -1.80 -0.93 -11.10
N MET A 91 -2.20 0.11 -10.35
CA MET A 91 -1.69 0.33 -8.99
C MET A 91 -2.02 -0.85 -8.07
N THR A 92 -3.26 -1.35 -8.08
CA THR A 92 -3.64 -2.50 -7.26
C THR A 92 -2.82 -3.74 -7.64
N ALA A 93 -2.64 -4.00 -8.94
CA ALA A 93 -1.81 -5.10 -9.42
C ALA A 93 -0.35 -4.95 -8.96
N TYR A 94 0.23 -3.75 -9.12
CA TYR A 94 1.59 -3.44 -8.69
C TYR A 94 1.78 -3.63 -7.18
N VAL A 95 0.87 -3.10 -6.36
CA VAL A 95 0.90 -3.24 -4.90
C VAL A 95 0.77 -4.71 -4.50
N SER A 96 -0.12 -5.46 -5.16
CA SER A 96 -0.28 -6.89 -4.92
C SER A 96 0.98 -7.67 -5.29
N GLU A 97 1.62 -7.36 -6.41
CA GLU A 97 2.87 -7.98 -6.84
C GLU A 97 4.00 -7.69 -5.85
N GLN A 98 4.12 -6.43 -5.42
CA GLN A 98 5.12 -6.04 -4.43
C GLN A 98 4.89 -6.74 -3.09
N ALA A 99 3.64 -6.87 -2.65
CA ALA A 99 3.30 -7.62 -1.44
C ALA A 99 3.66 -9.10 -1.57
N GLY A 100 3.44 -9.71 -2.73
CA GLY A 100 3.87 -11.08 -3.04
C GLY A 100 5.39 -11.24 -2.96
N LYS A 101 6.14 -10.33 -3.59
CA LYS A 101 7.62 -10.32 -3.53
C LYS A 101 8.13 -10.18 -2.10
N THR A 102 7.56 -9.27 -1.32
CA THR A 102 7.92 -9.09 0.10
C THR A 102 7.58 -10.32 0.93
N TYR A 103 6.43 -10.95 0.69
CA TYR A 103 6.07 -12.20 1.37
C TYR A 103 7.07 -13.32 1.07
N GLU A 104 7.43 -13.51 -0.20
CA GLU A 104 8.42 -14.52 -0.61
C GLU A 104 9.82 -14.23 -0.04
N ALA A 105 10.24 -12.97 -0.02
CA ALA A 105 11.55 -12.57 0.45
C ALA A 105 11.69 -12.59 1.97
N GLU A 106 10.65 -12.20 2.71
CA GLU A 106 10.78 -11.95 4.16
C GLU A 106 9.99 -12.92 5.04
N VAL A 107 8.80 -13.35 4.59
CA VAL A 107 7.88 -14.11 5.43
C VAL A 107 8.08 -15.61 5.23
N LYS A 108 8.14 -16.05 3.97
CA LYS A 108 8.36 -17.46 3.60
C LYS A 108 9.63 -18.06 4.23
N PRO A 109 10.82 -17.42 4.19
CA PRO A 109 12.01 -18.00 4.83
C PRO A 109 11.87 -18.08 6.36
N LYS A 110 11.25 -17.09 7.01
CA LYS A 110 11.02 -17.13 8.47
C LYS A 110 10.12 -18.28 8.89
N ILE A 111 9.07 -18.58 8.10
CA ILE A 111 8.19 -19.72 8.35
C ILE A 111 8.94 -21.04 8.16
N GLN A 112 9.77 -21.15 7.12
CA GLN A 112 10.60 -22.34 6.88
C GLN A 112 11.59 -22.57 8.02
N GLU A 113 12.34 -21.53 8.44
CA GLU A 113 13.24 -21.62 9.59
C GLU A 113 12.52 -22.03 10.88
N ALA A 114 11.33 -21.49 11.14
CA ALA A 114 10.55 -21.86 12.32
C ALA A 114 10.12 -23.33 12.28
N ARG A 115 9.73 -23.83 11.10
CA ARG A 115 9.39 -25.24 10.90
C ARG A 115 10.59 -26.14 11.13
N ASP A 116 11.74 -25.80 10.56
CA ASP A 116 12.96 -26.60 10.69
C ASP A 116 13.46 -26.64 12.14
N ARG A 117 13.32 -25.52 12.87
CA ARG A 117 13.59 -25.47 14.32
C ARG A 117 12.64 -26.36 15.11
N ALA A 118 11.35 -26.34 14.81
CA ALA A 118 10.38 -27.21 15.48
C ALA A 118 10.66 -28.69 15.20
N GLU A 119 10.99 -29.05 13.96
CA GLU A 119 11.31 -30.44 13.60
C GLU A 119 12.59 -30.92 14.28
N SER A 120 13.63 -30.11 14.32
CA SER A 120 14.88 -30.46 15.01
C SER A 120 14.71 -30.59 16.52
N GLN A 121 13.89 -29.75 17.15
CA GLN A 121 13.55 -29.89 18.57
C GLN A 121 12.72 -31.14 18.84
N ALA A 122 11.75 -31.46 17.99
CA ALA A 122 10.95 -32.68 18.10
C ALA A 122 11.81 -33.94 17.97
N ARG A 123 12.73 -33.98 17.00
CA ARG A 123 13.69 -35.10 16.85
C ARG A 123 14.55 -35.28 18.10
N ARG A 124 15.09 -34.18 18.64
CA ARG A 124 15.87 -34.22 19.89
C ARG A 124 15.04 -34.75 21.07
N ALA A 125 13.79 -34.33 21.19
CA ALA A 125 12.90 -34.81 22.25
C ALA A 125 12.63 -36.33 22.10
N VAL A 126 12.40 -36.81 20.88
CA VAL A 126 12.21 -38.25 20.60
C VAL A 126 13.47 -39.06 20.91
N GLU A 127 14.65 -38.54 20.55
CA GLU A 127 15.94 -39.19 20.87
C GLU A 127 16.18 -39.26 22.38
N GLN A 128 15.90 -38.19 23.13
CA GLN A 128 16.00 -38.17 24.58
C GLN A 128 15.03 -39.17 25.23
N LEU A 129 13.79 -39.23 24.76
CA LEU A 129 12.81 -40.20 25.24
C LEU A 129 13.24 -41.64 24.97
N ARG A 130 13.75 -41.94 23.77
CA ARG A 130 14.31 -43.28 23.47
C ARG A 130 15.47 -43.62 24.39
N GLY A 131 16.40 -42.69 24.62
CA GLY A 131 17.53 -42.88 25.53
C GLY A 131 17.09 -43.17 26.96
N LEU A 132 16.09 -42.43 27.48
CA LEU A 132 15.50 -42.70 28.81
C LEU A 132 14.84 -44.07 28.88
N THR A 133 14.11 -44.46 27.84
CA THR A 133 13.44 -45.78 27.78
C THR A 133 14.46 -46.92 27.79
N GLN A 134 15.58 -46.75 27.07
CA GLN A 134 16.69 -47.71 27.04
C GLN A 134 17.45 -47.77 28.38
N GLN A 135 17.62 -46.63 29.07
CA GLN A 135 18.20 -46.60 30.42
C GLN A 135 17.30 -47.28 31.44
N LEU A 136 15.98 -47.12 31.32
CA LEU A 136 15.02 -47.81 32.18
C LEU A 136 15.03 -49.33 31.94
N GLN A 137 15.10 -49.76 30.67
CA GLN A 137 15.21 -51.20 30.34
C GLN A 137 16.54 -51.82 30.81
N SER A 138 17.67 -51.15 30.58
CA SER A 138 18.98 -51.63 31.04
C SER A 138 19.17 -51.55 32.56
N GLY A 139 18.45 -50.65 33.24
CA GLY A 139 18.33 -50.62 34.71
C GLY A 139 17.48 -51.76 35.27
N ALA A 140 16.41 -52.14 34.56
CA ALA A 140 15.58 -53.30 34.93
C ALA A 140 16.32 -54.63 34.74
N ASP A 141 17.02 -54.82 33.61
CA ASP A 141 17.85 -56.02 33.37
C ASP A 141 18.98 -56.19 34.41
N LYS A 142 19.53 -55.08 34.93
CA LYS A 142 20.54 -55.10 36.00
C LYS A 142 19.97 -55.31 37.41
N ALA A 143 18.71 -54.97 37.63
CA ALA A 143 18.02 -55.23 38.89
C ALA A 143 17.66 -56.72 39.00
N ASP A 144 17.25 -57.34 37.89
CA ASP A 144 16.96 -58.78 37.84
C ASP A 144 18.24 -59.64 37.91
N ALA A 145 19.37 -59.18 37.35
CA ALA A 145 20.65 -59.90 37.42
C ALA A 145 21.36 -59.86 38.80
N ASN A 146 20.90 -59.02 39.73
CA ASN A 146 21.41 -58.96 41.12
C ASN A 146 20.45 -59.64 42.13
N ALA A 147 19.36 -60.23 41.66
CA ALA A 147 18.35 -60.89 42.48
C ALA A 147 18.43 -62.45 42.45
N GLU A 148 19.36 -63.02 41.67
CA GLU A 148 19.81 -64.42 41.77
C GLU A 148 21.08 -64.56 42.63
#